data_AF-A0A1M5V4Z7-F1
#
_entry.id   AF-A0A1M5V4Z7-F1
#
_cell.length_a   1.000
_cell.length_b   1.000
_cell.length_c   1.000
_cell.angle_alpha   90.00
_cell.angle_beta   90.00
_cell.angle_gamma   90.00
#
_symmetry.space_group_name_H-M   'P 1'
#
loop_
_entity.id
_entity.type
_entity.pdbx_description
1 polymer ?
#
loop_
_entity_poly.entity_id
_entity_poly.type
_entity_poly.pdbx_seq_one_letter_code
_entity_poly.pdbx_strand_id
1 'polypeptide(L)'
;MEIKDYCRNVEMELNVWKSRLYDVVRKMDQAATGDKEKIFEDINGLHILVSDLEDRVDTLRTSCPTDWQPVDEEIKVKLGDLESRYKEARNVMVDYDFGG
;
A
#
# COMPACT_ATOMS: atom_id res chain seq x y z
N MET A 1 8.80 10.26 -20.14
CA MET A 1 9.01 10.49 -18.70
C MET A 1 10.41 10.00 -18.38
N GLU A 2 11.24 10.79 -17.71
CA GLU A 2 12.55 10.31 -17.26
C GLU A 2 12.37 9.36 -16.07
N ILE A 3 13.23 8.34 -15.94
CA ILE A 3 13.21 7.37 -14.84
C ILE A 3 13.27 8.06 -13.46
N LYS A 4 13.95 9.21 -13.36
CA LYS A 4 14.03 10.01 -12.14
C LYS A 4 12.70 10.63 -11.75
N ASP A 5 11.96 11.16 -12.72
CA ASP A 5 10.64 11.75 -12.47
C ASP A 5 9.61 10.65 -12.17
N TYR A 6 9.73 9.50 -12.84
CA TYR A 6 8.92 8.32 -12.52
C TYR A 6 9.15 7.86 -11.08
N CYS A 7 10.40 7.65 -10.66
CA CYS A 7 10.72 7.23 -9.28
C CYS A 7 10.18 8.24 -8.26
N ARG A 8 10.34 9.55 -8.52
CA ARG A 8 9.78 10.59 -7.65
C ARG A 8 8.25 10.50 -7.53
N ASN A 9 7.55 10.26 -8.63
CA ASN A 9 6.09 10.10 -8.60
C ASN A 9 5.68 8.88 -7.78
N VAL A 10 6.31 7.73 -8.02
CA VAL A 10 6.02 6.50 -7.27
C VAL A 10 6.35 6.68 -5.78
N GLU A 11 7.44 7.38 -5.43
CA GLU A 11 7.76 7.70 -4.03
C GLU A 11 6.70 8.57 -3.36
N MET A 12 6.18 9.58 -4.07
CA MET A 12 5.10 10.40 -3.54
C MET A 12 3.85 9.55 -3.29
N GLU A 13 3.49 8.66 -4.21
CA GLU A 13 2.38 7.73 -4.03
C GLU A 13 2.62 6.76 -2.87
N LEU A 14 3.81 6.19 -2.75
CA LEU A 14 4.22 5.34 -1.63
C LEU A 14 4.09 6.05 -0.28
N ASN A 15 4.49 7.31 -0.19
CA ASN A 15 4.35 8.09 1.04
C ASN A 15 2.88 8.31 1.42
N VAL A 16 2.01 8.55 0.43
CA VAL A 16 0.55 8.61 0.66
C VAL A 16 0.04 7.26 1.18
N TRP A 17 0.49 6.16 0.59
CA TRP A 17 0.10 4.82 1.01
C TRP A 17 0.57 4.44 2.41
N LYS A 18 1.78 4.83 2.79
CA LYS A 18 2.29 4.69 4.17
C LYS A 18 1.41 5.43 5.18
N SER A 19 1.01 6.67 4.86
CA SER A 19 0.08 7.42 5.72
C SER A 19 -1.27 6.72 5.85
N ARG A 20 -1.83 6.24 4.73
CA ARG A 20 -3.09 5.49 4.72
C ARG A 20 -3.00 4.22 5.57
N LEU A 21 -1.90 3.47 5.44
CA LEU A 21 -1.65 2.28 6.24
C LEU A 21 -1.56 2.61 7.72
N TYR A 22 -0.86 3.69 8.09
CA TYR A 22 -0.77 4.15 9.46
C TYR A 22 -2.16 4.47 10.07
N ASP A 23 -3.02 5.11 9.30
CA ASP A 23 -4.39 5.43 9.74
C ASP A 23 -5.23 4.16 9.95
N VAL A 24 -5.10 3.17 9.06
CA VAL A 24 -5.78 1.87 9.17
C VAL A 24 -5.30 1.11 10.41
N VAL A 25 -3.99 1.03 10.62
CA VAL A 25 -3.39 0.36 11.80
C VAL A 25 -3.89 1.01 13.09
N ARG A 26 -3.88 2.35 13.16
CA ARG A 26 -4.39 3.08 14.33
C ARG A 26 -5.85 2.78 14.64
N LYS A 27 -6.69 2.70 13.61
CA LYS A 27 -8.11 2.36 13.78
C LYS A 27 -8.29 0.91 14.22
N MET A 28 -7.53 -0.02 13.66
CA MET A 28 -7.53 -1.42 14.09
C MET A 28 -7.12 -1.56 15.56
N ASP A 29 -6.10 -0.82 16.01
CA ASP A 29 -5.66 -0.86 17.41
C ASP A 29 -6.77 -0.46 18.40
N GLN A 30 -7.66 0.43 17.96
CA GLN A 30 -8.82 0.91 18.73
C GLN A 30 -10.03 -0.03 18.65
N ALA A 31 -10.06 -0.99 17.71
CA ALA A 31 -11.18 -1.91 17.51
C ALA A 31 -11.25 -3.01 18.59
N ALA A 32 -12.42 -3.64 18.74
CA ALA A 32 -12.61 -4.78 19.63
C ALA A 32 -11.92 -6.04 19.07
N THR A 33 -11.50 -6.97 19.95
CA THR A 33 -10.66 -8.13 19.59
C THR A 33 -11.22 -8.98 18.45
N GLY A 34 -12.55 -9.17 18.37
CA GLY A 34 -13.19 -9.96 17.30
C GLY A 34 -13.17 -9.30 15.92
N ASP A 35 -13.04 -7.98 15.84
CA ASP A 35 -12.94 -7.26 14.57
C ASP A 35 -11.48 -7.04 14.16
N LYS A 36 -10.54 -7.05 15.12
CA LYS A 36 -9.10 -7.07 14.82
C LYS A 36 -8.73 -8.25 13.94
N GLU A 37 -9.23 -9.44 14.24
CA GLU A 37 -8.95 -10.65 13.43
C GLU A 37 -9.43 -10.51 11.98
N LYS A 38 -10.56 -9.83 11.75
CA LYS A 38 -11.12 -9.65 10.39
C LYS A 38 -10.30 -8.72 9.52
N ILE A 39 -9.63 -7.73 10.12
CA ILE A 39 -8.88 -6.69 9.40
C ILE A 39 -7.36 -7.00 9.38
N PHE A 40 -6.92 -7.92 10.24
CA PHE A 40 -5.50 -8.25 10.40
C PHE A 40 -4.84 -8.74 9.11
N GLU A 41 -5.51 -9.63 8.36
CA GLU A 41 -4.98 -10.16 7.10
C GLU A 41 -4.76 -9.05 6.06
N ASP A 42 -5.73 -8.13 5.94
CA ASP A 42 -5.65 -7.01 5.01
C ASP A 42 -4.53 -6.04 5.39
N ILE A 43 -4.38 -5.71 6.67
CA ILE A 43 -3.31 -4.84 7.17
C ILE A 43 -1.94 -5.46 6.93
N ASN A 44 -1.79 -6.75 7.19
CA ASN A 44 -0.54 -7.45 6.91
C ASN A 44 -0.23 -7.45 5.41
N GLY A 45 -1.25 -7.66 4.57
CA GLY A 45 -1.13 -7.54 3.11
C GLY A 45 -0.69 -6.15 2.67
N LEU A 46 -1.25 -5.09 3.25
CA LEU A 46 -0.84 -3.71 2.98
C LEU A 46 0.62 -3.46 3.36
N HIS A 47 1.07 -3.97 4.52
CA HIS A 47 2.48 -3.89 4.93
C HIS A 47 3.43 -4.55 3.93
N ILE A 48 3.09 -5.77 3.48
CA ILE A 48 3.90 -6.51 2.50
C ILE A 48 3.99 -5.74 1.18
N LEU A 49 2.86 -5.24 0.67
CA LEU A 49 2.81 -4.51 -0.60
C LEU A 49 3.59 -3.18 -0.54
N VAL A 50 3.49 -2.44 0.57
CA VAL A 50 4.27 -1.21 0.75
C VAL A 50 5.77 -1.52 0.76
N SER A 51 6.20 -2.54 1.51
CA SER A 51 7.62 -2.92 1.59
C SER A 51 8.18 -3.35 0.22
N ASP A 52 7.44 -4.17 -0.53
CA ASP A 52 7.88 -4.63 -1.85
C ASP A 52 7.96 -3.47 -2.86
N LEU A 53 7.00 -2.54 -2.81
CA LEU A 53 7.04 -1.32 -3.62
C LEU A 53 8.26 -0.43 -3.28
N GLU A 54 8.65 -0.32 -2.01
CA GLU A 54 9.87 0.39 -1.61
C GLU A 54 11.12 -0.24 -2.22
N ASP A 55 11.27 -1.57 -2.09
CA ASP A 55 12.43 -2.31 -2.61
C ASP A 55 12.58 -2.16 -4.13
N ARG A 56 11.45 -2.16 -4.85
CA ARG A 56 11.41 -1.98 -6.31
C ARG A 56 11.77 -0.58 -6.74
N VAL A 57 11.30 0.43 -6.02
CA VAL A 57 11.67 1.82 -6.26
C VAL A 57 13.16 2.03 -6.01
N ASP A 58 13.70 1.49 -4.93
CA ASP A 58 15.14 1.57 -4.64
C ASP A 58 15.98 0.83 -5.68
N THR A 59 15.50 -0.30 -6.20
CA THR A 59 16.12 -1.00 -7.33
C THR A 59 16.13 -0.13 -8.58
N LEU A 60 15.03 0.53 -8.92
CA LEU A 60 14.96 1.44 -10.09
C LEU A 60 15.92 2.62 -9.97
N ARG A 61 16.05 3.19 -8.76
CA ARG A 61 16.97 4.31 -8.49
C ARG A 61 18.43 3.92 -8.61
N THR A 62 18.78 2.72 -8.17
CA THR A 62 20.18 2.26 -8.07
C THR A 62 20.68 1.59 -9.34
N SER A 63 19.84 0.80 -10.01
CA SER A 63 20.23 -0.01 -11.17
C SER A 63 20.08 0.68 -12.52
N CYS A 64 19.39 1.83 -12.57
CA CYS A 64 19.13 2.64 -13.78
C CYS A 64 18.95 1.77 -15.05
N PRO A 65 17.98 0.83 -15.05
CA PRO A 65 17.89 -0.19 -16.08
C PRO A 65 17.61 0.43 -17.45
N THR A 66 18.24 -0.13 -18.49
CA THR A 66 18.06 0.30 -19.88
C THR A 66 16.60 0.20 -20.34
N ASP A 67 15.86 -0.76 -19.77
CA ASP A 67 14.42 -0.90 -19.91
C ASP A 67 13.77 -1.06 -18.53
N TRP A 68 12.97 -0.07 -18.14
CA TRP A 68 12.26 -0.01 -16.85
C TRP A 68 10.77 -0.34 -16.99
N GLN A 69 10.27 -0.56 -18.21
CA GLN A 69 8.85 -0.85 -18.46
C GLN A 69 8.34 -2.09 -17.71
N PRO A 70 9.08 -3.21 -17.63
CA PRO A 70 8.62 -4.37 -16.86
C PRO A 70 8.44 -4.07 -15.38
N VAL A 71 9.35 -3.27 -14.81
CA VAL A 71 9.26 -2.88 -13.39
C VAL A 71 8.09 -1.93 -13.16
N ASP A 72 7.82 -1.03 -14.11
CA ASP A 72 6.66 -0.13 -14.06
C ASP A 72 5.32 -0.88 -14.09
N GLU A 73 5.18 -1.88 -14.97
CA GLU A 73 3.99 -2.73 -15.01
C GLU A 73 3.77 -3.43 -13.67
N GLU A 74 4.81 -4.00 -13.08
CA GLU A 74 4.69 -4.67 -11.80
C GLU A 74 4.38 -3.70 -10.65
N ILE A 75 4.93 -2.48 -10.65
CA ILE A 75 4.58 -1.42 -9.68
C ILE A 75 3.10 -1.05 -9.82
N LYS A 76 2.60 -0.87 -11.04
CA LYS A 76 1.19 -0.53 -11.30
C LYS A 76 0.23 -1.61 -10.79
N VAL A 77 0.56 -2.89 -11.02
CA VAL A 77 -0.24 -4.01 -10.49
C VAL A 77 -0.29 -3.96 -8.97
N LYS A 78 0.87 -3.78 -8.31
CA LYS A 78 0.94 -3.70 -6.84
C LYS A 78 0.18 -2.51 -6.26
N LEU A 79 0.23 -1.35 -6.92
CA LEU A 79 -0.57 -0.19 -6.52
C LEU A 79 -2.07 -0.47 -6.62
N GLY A 80 -2.51 -1.21 -7.64
CA GLY A 80 -3.89 -1.66 -7.78
C GLY A 80 -4.31 -2.62 -6.66
N ASP A 81 -3.47 -3.61 -6.36
CA ASP A 81 -3.73 -4.57 -5.27
C ASP A 81 -3.79 -3.87 -3.90
N LEU A 82 -2.91 -2.90 -3.68
CA LEU A 82 -2.85 -2.08 -2.49
C LEU A 82 -4.14 -1.25 -2.33
N GLU A 83 -4.66 -0.70 -3.43
CA GLU A 83 -5.92 0.03 -3.43
C GLU A 83 -7.11 -0.87 -3.12
N SER A 84 -7.15 -2.09 -3.65
CA SER A 84 -8.23 -3.05 -3.36
C SER A 84 -8.26 -3.41 -1.88
N ARG A 85 -7.13 -3.84 -1.32
CA ARG A 85 -7.02 -4.23 0.10
C ARG A 85 -7.31 -3.06 1.04
N TYR A 86 -6.88 -1.86 0.68
CA TYR A 86 -7.20 -0.67 1.47
C TYR A 86 -8.70 -0.38 1.51
N LYS A 87 -9.41 -0.57 0.38
CA LYS A 87 -10.86 -0.41 0.33
C LYS A 87 -11.57 -1.46 1.18
N GLU A 88 -11.12 -2.71 1.12
CA GLU A 88 -11.66 -3.81 1.93
C GLU A 88 -11.49 -3.54 3.43
N ALA A 89 -10.26 -3.28 3.88
CA ALA A 89 -9.96 -2.92 5.26
C ALA A 89 -10.78 -1.69 5.71
N ARG A 90 -10.92 -0.69 4.83
CA ARG A 90 -11.73 0.51 5.11
C ARG A 90 -13.21 0.21 5.24
N ASN A 91 -13.78 -0.64 4.39
CA ASN A 91 -15.20 -0.98 4.45
C ASN A 91 -15.54 -1.67 5.77
N VAL A 92 -14.72 -2.62 6.21
CA VAL A 92 -14.89 -3.28 7.52
C VAL A 92 -14.82 -2.26 8.67
N MET A 93 -13.93 -1.27 8.57
CA MET A 93 -13.86 -0.18 9.56
C MET A 93 -15.04 0.82 9.48
N VAL A 94 -15.64 1.04 8.31
CA VAL A 94 -16.82 1.91 8.16
C VAL A 94 -18.06 1.21 8.69
N ASP A 95 -18.21 -0.10 8.46
CA ASP A 95 -19.29 -0.90 9.05
C ASP A 95 -19.25 -0.84 10.59
N TYR A 96 -18.04 -0.76 11.17
CA TYR A 96 -17.86 -0.51 12.61
C TYR A 96 -18.39 0.88 13.06
N ASP A 97 -18.12 1.95 12.30
CA ASP A 97 -18.52 3.32 12.66
C ASP A 97 -20.05 3.55 12.61
N PHE A 98 -20.80 2.75 11.83
CA PHE A 98 -22.26 2.87 11.69
C PHE A 98 -23.09 1.88 12.53
N GLY A 99 -22.45 1.08 13.38
CA GLY A 99 -23.10 0.22 14.36
C GLY A 99 -23.49 -1.15 13.80
N GLY A 100 -22.95 -2.19 14.45
CA GLY A 100 -23.48 -3.55 14.38
C GLY A 100 -24.83 -3.70 15.07
#